data_AF-A0A1H5SIN0-F1
#
_entry.id   AF-A0A1H5SIN0-F1
#
_cell.length_a   1.000
_cell.length_b   1.000
_cell.length_c   1.000
_cell.angle_alpha   90.00
_cell.angle_beta   90.00
_cell.angle_gamma   90.00
#
_symmetry.space_group_name_H-M   'P 1'
#
loop_
_entity.id
_entity.type
_entity.pdbx_description
1 polymer ?
#
loop_
_entity_poly.entity_id
_entity_poly.type
_entity_poly.pdbx_seq_one_letter_code
_entity_poly.pdbx_strand_id
1 'polypeptide(L)' 'MAKVQIKSEKLTPFGGIFSIMEQFDSMLSPIIDQTLGQRCRSIIGYQYSEIIRSLMSVYFCGGSC' A
#
# COMPACT_ATOMS: atom_id res chain seq x y z
N MET A 1 21.27 -34.62 6.04
CA MET A 1 20.14 -33.80 5.54
C MET A 1 19.71 -32.86 6.65
N ALA A 2 20.02 -31.57 6.54
CA ALA A 2 19.63 -30.59 7.54
C ALA A 2 18.13 -30.28 7.37
N LYS A 3 17.36 -30.57 8.40
CA LYS A 3 15.91 -30.28 8.45
C LYS A 3 15.77 -28.77 8.61
N VAL A 4 15.65 -28.04 7.51
CA VAL A 4 15.37 -26.59 7.53
C VAL A 4 13.99 -26.42 8.18
N GLN A 5 13.98 -26.07 9.46
CA GLN A 5 12.78 -25.60 10.13
C GLN A 5 12.39 -24.31 9.43
N ILE A 6 11.37 -24.39 8.56
CA ILE A 6 10.69 -23.19 8.08
C ILE A 6 10.08 -22.56 9.31
N LYS A 7 10.77 -21.57 9.89
CA LYS A 7 10.20 -20.69 10.89
C LYS A 7 9.04 -20.00 10.19
N SER A 8 7.84 -20.50 10.44
CA SER A 8 6.60 -19.77 10.16
C SER A 8 6.59 -18.59 11.13
N GLU A 9 7.33 -17.55 10.75
CA GLU A 9 7.15 -16.24 11.34
C GLU A 9 5.69 -15.90 11.05
N LYS A 10 4.90 -15.71 12.11
CA LYS A 10 3.47 -15.37 12.01
C LYS A 10 3.37 -14.06 11.24
N LEU A 11 3.32 -14.11 9.91
CA LEU A 11 2.76 -13.04 9.12
C LEU A 11 1.31 -12.95 9.61
N THR A 12 1.02 -11.94 10.42
CA THR A 12 -0.37 -11.62 10.72
C THR A 12 -1.05 -11.40 9.37
N PRO A 13 -2.29 -11.87 9.17
CA PRO A 13 -2.96 -11.81 7.86
C PRO A 13 -2.99 -10.39 7.27
N PHE A 14 -2.89 -9.35 8.12
CA PHE A 14 -2.80 -7.95 7.73
C PHE A 14 -1.40 -7.31 7.87
N GLY A 15 -0.44 -7.96 8.55
CA GLY A 15 0.90 -7.41 8.76
C GLY A 15 1.68 -7.30 7.45
N GLY A 16 1.48 -8.24 6.53
CA GLY A 16 2.02 -8.14 5.17
C GLY A 16 1.45 -6.94 4.40
N ILE A 17 0.15 -6.67 4.54
CA ILE A 17 -0.53 -5.56 3.85
C ILE A 17 0.04 -4.22 4.33
N PHE A 18 0.31 -4.05 5.63
CA PHE A 18 0.88 -2.81 6.14
C PHE A 18 2.26 -2.52 5.53
N SER A 19 3.15 -3.52 5.45
CA SER A 19 4.46 -3.36 4.79
C SER A 19 4.34 -3.04 3.30
N ILE A 20 3.37 -3.60 2.59
CA ILE A 20 3.11 -3.26 1.18
C ILE A 20 2.61 -1.82 1.04
N MET A 21 1.72 -1.38 1.94
CA MET A 21 1.19 -0.01 1.93
C MET A 21 2.28 1.03 2.26
N GLU A 22 3.21 0.70 3.15
CA GLU A 22 4.37 1.55 3.48
C GLU A 22 5.34 1.66 2.29
N GLN A 23 5.63 0.54 1.61
CA GLN A 23 6.45 0.54 0.39
C GLN A 23 5.79 1.33 -0.75
N PHE A 24 4.47 1.20 -0.89
CA PHE A 24 3.71 2.00 -1.85
C PHE A 24 3.89 3.50 -1.56
N ASP A 25 3.75 3.91 -0.31
CA ASP A 25 3.84 5.32 0.05
C ASP A 25 5.24 5.89 -0.17
N SER A 26 6.27 5.12 0.16
CA SER A 26 7.66 5.56 -0.02
C SER A 26 8.10 5.64 -1.48
N MET A 27 7.67 4.70 -2.33
CA MET A 27 8.17 4.60 -3.71
C MET A 27 7.21 5.12 -4.77
N LEU A 28 5.91 4.82 -4.65
CA LEU A 28 4.94 5.06 -5.71
C LEU A 28 4.20 6.39 -5.54
N SER A 29 3.88 6.82 -4.31
CA SER A 29 3.23 8.11 -4.07
C SER A 29 3.94 9.29 -4.78
N PRO A 30 5.27 9.49 -4.66
CA PRO A 30 5.93 10.62 -5.31
C PRO A 30 5.93 10.52 -6.84
N ILE A 31 6.05 9.30 -7.39
CA ILE A 31 6.03 9.09 -8.85
C ILE A 31 4.64 9.41 -9.40
N ILE A 32 3.59 8.98 -8.72
CA ILE A 32 2.20 9.24 -9.10
C ILE A 32 1.92 10.74 -9.11
N ASP A 33 2.26 11.43 -8.01
CA ASP A 33 1.99 12.86 -7.88
C ASP A 33 2.86 13.71 -8.84
N GLN A 34 4.07 13.25 -9.18
CA GLN A 34 4.89 13.89 -10.21
C GLN A 34 4.32 13.67 -11.61
N THR A 35 3.85 12.46 -11.91
CA THR A 35 3.37 12.08 -13.25
C THR A 35 2.01 12.68 -13.57
N LEU A 36 1.09 12.65 -12.59
CA LEU A 36 -0.27 13.16 -12.74
C LEU A 36 -0.41 14.63 -12.33
N GLY A 37 0.60 15.16 -11.64
CA GLY A 37 0.59 16.52 -11.11
C GLY A 37 -0.31 16.68 -9.89
N GLN A 38 -0.50 17.92 -9.46
CA GLN A 38 -1.37 18.26 -8.34
C GLN A 38 -2.84 18.13 -8.73
N ARG A 39 -3.59 17.27 -8.03
CA ARG A 39 -5.05 17.17 -8.20
C ARG A 39 -5.77 18.39 -7.63
N CYS A 40 -5.45 18.72 -6.38
CA CYS A 40 -6.08 19.80 -5.63
C CYS A 40 -5.01 20.84 -5.27
N ARG A 41 -5.16 22.08 -5.74
CA ARG A 41 -4.32 23.21 -5.31
C ARG A 41 -4.66 23.73 -3.91
N SER A 42 -5.81 23.32 -3.37
CA SER A 42 -6.29 23.71 -2.04
C SER A 42 -5.88 22.68 -1.00
N ILE A 43 -5.68 23.12 0.24
CA ILE A 43 -5.36 22.28 1.42
C ILE A 43 -6.42 21.20 1.69
N ILE A 44 -7.64 21.40 1.19
CA ILE A 44 -8.77 20.50 1.41
C ILE A 44 -8.96 19.67 0.14
N GLY A 45 -8.24 18.55 0.03
CA GLY A 45 -8.40 17.60 -1.06
C GLY A 45 -7.35 16.49 -1.05
N TYR A 46 -7.73 15.32 -1.57
CA TYR A 46 -6.83 14.18 -1.73
C TYR A 46 -5.96 14.33 -2.98
N GLN A 47 -4.69 13.99 -2.86
CA GLN A 47 -3.77 13.85 -4.00
C GLN A 47 -4.01 12.52 -4.74
N TYR A 48 -3.46 12.40 -5.95
CA TYR A 48 -3.65 11.20 -6.76
C TYR A 48 -3.07 9.96 -6.09
N SER A 49 -1.90 10.09 -5.46
CA SER A 49 -1.26 9.04 -4.66
C SER A 49 -2.19 8.51 -3.56
N GLU A 50 -2.84 9.38 -2.80
CA GLU A 50 -3.74 9.01 -1.70
C GLU A 50 -4.99 8.25 -2.17
N ILE A 51 -5.55 8.66 -3.31
CA ILE A 51 -6.72 8.00 -3.91
C ILE A 51 -6.34 6.60 -4.38
N ILE A 52 -5.23 6.47 -5.11
CA ILE A 52 -4.76 5.18 -5.61
C ILE A 52 -4.39 4.26 -4.46
N ARG A 53 -3.73 4.78 -3.42
CA ARG A 53 -3.42 4.04 -2.20
C ARG A 53 -4.68 3.50 -1.52
N SER A 54 -5.73 4.31 -1.42
CA SER A 54 -7.03 3.88 -0.88
C SER A 54 -7.65 2.74 -1.70
N LEU A 55 -7.68 2.88 -3.02
CA LEU A 55 -8.18 1.84 -3.93
C LEU A 55 -7.38 0.54 -3.81
N MET A 56 -6.06 0.65 -3.71
CA MET A 56 -5.14 -0.47 -3.55
C MET A 56 -5.35 -1.19 -2.22
N SER A 57 -5.61 -0.44 -1.14
CA SER A 57 -5.97 -1.02 0.15
C SER A 57 -7.28 -1.80 0.08
N VAL A 58 -8.31 -1.27 -0.59
CA VAL A 58 -9.59 -1.98 -0.75
C VAL A 58 -9.42 -3.25 -1.58
N TYR A 59 -8.58 -3.20 -2.62
CA TYR A 59 -8.25 -4.37 -3.44
C TYR A 59 -7.52 -5.45 -2.65
N PHE A 60 -6.48 -5.10 -1.88
CA PHE A 60 -5.70 -6.06 -1.09
C PHE A 60 -6.42 -6.57 0.16
N CYS A 61 -7.28 -5.74 0.76
CA CYS A 61 -8.16 -6.17 1.84
C CYS A 61 -9.39 -6.93 1.34
N GLY A 62 -9.45 -7.24 0.04
CA GLY A 62 -10.57 -7.85 -0.71
C GLY A 62 -11.51 -8.69 0.15
N GLY A 63 -12.56 -8.04 0.64
CA GLY A 63 -13.72 -8.71 1.20
C GLY A 63 -14.75 -8.87 0.10
N SER A 64 -15.02 -10.11 -0.29
CA SER A 64 -16.38 -10.44 -0.73
C SER A 64 -17.32 -10.09 0.42
N CYS A 65 -18.16 -9.07 0.23
CA CYS A 65 -19.26 -8.77 1.14
C CYS A 65 -20.16 -9.99 1.31
#